data_AF-K1UNE8-F1
#
_entry.id   AF-K1UNE8-F1
#
_cell.length_a   1.000
_cell.length_b   1.000
_cell.length_c   1.000
_cell.angle_alpha   90.00
_cell.angle_beta   90.00
_cell.angle_gamma   90.00
#
_symmetry.space_group_name_H-M   'P 1'
#
loop_
_entity.id
_entity.type
_entity.pdbx_description
1 polymer ?
#
loop_
_entity_poly.entity_id
_entity_poly.type
_entity_poly.pdbx_seq_one_letter_code
_entity_poly.pdbx_strand_id
1 'polypeptide(L)'
;MLRRQSAYLTEPVFNRYRSESALMRYIKTLELRDISLANSMISLGSCTMKLNAAALMQPLSLAGFQMMHPFAPADRGRRLH
;
A
#
# COMPACT_ATOMS: atom_id res chain seq x y z
N MET A 1 1.63 -33.21 -11.95
CA MET A 1 2.11 -31.83 -11.69
C MET A 1 1.63 -30.94 -12.83
N LEU A 2 0.78 -29.94 -12.57
CA LEU A 2 0.36 -28.98 -13.60
C LEU A 2 1.42 -27.88 -13.73
N ARG A 3 1.93 -27.66 -14.94
CA ARG A 3 2.89 -26.58 -15.23
C ARG A 3 2.24 -25.51 -16.08
N ARG A 4 2.32 -24.26 -15.63
CA ARG A 4 1.86 -23.11 -16.43
C ARG A 4 2.67 -23.03 -17.73
N GLN A 5 1.98 -22.81 -18.84
CA GLN A 5 2.59 -22.71 -20.18
C GLN A 5 2.55 -21.30 -20.77
N SER A 6 1.66 -20.43 -20.29
CA SER A 6 1.49 -19.07 -20.82
C SER A 6 2.51 -18.08 -20.24
N ALA A 7 2.95 -17.15 -21.09
CA ALA A 7 3.74 -15.98 -20.67
C ALA A 7 2.92 -15.02 -19.80
N TYR A 8 3.58 -14.22 -18.98
CA TYR A 8 2.98 -13.22 -18.09
C TYR A 8 3.90 -12.03 -17.89
N LEU A 9 3.33 -10.89 -17.48
CA LEU A 9 4.08 -9.64 -17.25
C LEU A 9 4.92 -9.24 -18.47
N THR A 10 4.37 -9.45 -19.66
CA THR A 10 5.03 -9.18 -20.95
C THR A 10 5.13 -7.69 -21.26
N GLU A 11 4.22 -6.89 -20.70
CA GLU A 11 4.23 -5.44 -20.91
C GLU A 11 5.52 -4.78 -20.39
N PRO A 12 6.02 -3.73 -21.07
CA PRO A 12 7.28 -3.09 -20.72
C PRO A 12 7.33 -2.55 -19.28
N VAL A 13 6.20 -2.12 -18.72
CA VAL A 13 6.11 -1.57 -17.36
C VAL A 13 6.65 -2.53 -16.29
N PHE A 14 6.48 -3.84 -16.48
CA PHE A 14 6.94 -4.86 -15.54
C PHE A 14 8.43 -5.17 -15.64
N ASN A 15 9.09 -4.69 -16.70
CA ASN A 15 10.49 -4.99 -16.99
C ASN A 15 11.40 -3.76 -16.96
N ARG A 16 10.82 -2.54 -16.97
CA ARG A 16 11.56 -1.27 -17.06
C ARG A 16 12.17 -0.79 -15.73
N TYR A 17 11.53 -1.08 -14.59
CA TYR A 17 11.90 -0.51 -13.29
C TYR A 17 12.42 -1.59 -12.32
N ARG A 18 13.63 -2.12 -12.56
CA ARG A 18 14.21 -3.26 -11.81
C ARG A 18 15.08 -2.87 -10.61
N SER A 19 15.57 -1.63 -10.56
CA SER A 19 16.32 -1.12 -9.39
C SER A 19 15.39 -0.34 -8.47
N GLU A 20 15.67 -0.35 -7.17
CA GLU A 20 14.94 0.43 -6.16
C GLU A 20 14.83 1.91 -6.56
N SER A 21 15.93 2.55 -6.95
CA SER A 21 15.91 3.97 -7.35
C SER A 21 15.03 4.24 -8.57
N ALA A 22 15.05 3.36 -9.57
CA ALA A 22 14.17 3.48 -10.74
C ALA A 22 12.69 3.30 -10.37
N LEU A 23 12.39 2.35 -9.48
CA LEU A 23 11.03 2.12 -9.00
C LEU A 23 10.52 3.30 -8.16
N MET A 24 11.35 3.83 -7.24
CA MET A 24 11.01 5.00 -6.43
C MET A 24 10.73 6.23 -7.30
N ARG A 25 11.55 6.49 -8.33
CA ARG A 25 11.30 7.57 -9.30
C ARG A 25 9.99 7.35 -10.05
N TYR A 26 9.70 6.11 -10.45
CA TYR A 26 8.46 5.79 -11.15
C TYR A 26 7.23 6.04 -10.28
N ILE A 27 7.23 5.54 -9.04
CA ILE A 27 6.16 5.78 -8.06
C ILE A 27 5.97 7.29 -7.85
N LYS A 28 7.06 8.04 -7.63
CA LYS A 28 6.96 9.50 -7.44
C LYS A 28 6.41 10.23 -8.66
N THR A 29 6.77 9.77 -9.86
CA THR A 29 6.24 10.36 -11.11
C THR A 29 4.73 10.16 -11.23
N LEU A 30 4.21 9.01 -10.78
CA LEU A 30 2.78 8.75 -10.75
C LEU A 30 2.07 9.57 -9.67
N GLU A 31 2.63 9.61 -8.46
CA GLU A 31 2.09 10.38 -7.32
C GLU A 31 1.91 11.87 -7.68
N LEU A 32 2.86 12.47 -8.39
CA LEU A 32 2.81 13.88 -8.79
C LEU A 32 1.71 14.21 -9.81
N ARG A 33 1.09 13.20 -10.43
CA ARG A 33 -0.04 13.40 -11.35
C ARG A 33 -1.38 13.49 -10.61
N ASP A 34 -1.41 13.11 -9.34
CA ASP A 34 -2.62 13.06 -8.53
C ASP A 34 -2.64 14.22 -7.51
N ILE A 35 -3.75 14.93 -7.41
CA ILE A 35 -3.98 15.91 -6.33
C ILE A 35 -4.45 15.14 -5.09
N SER A 36 -3.75 15.35 -3.98
CA SER A 36 -4.06 14.71 -2.69
C SER A 36 -4.31 15.74 -1.59
N LEU A 37 -4.74 15.26 -0.41
CA LEU A 37 -4.87 16.10 0.79
C LEU A 37 -3.54 16.70 1.26
N ALA A 38 -2.40 16.20 0.78
CA ALA A 38 -1.09 16.81 1.03
C ALA A 38 -0.87 18.09 0.21
N ASN A 39 -1.64 18.28 -0.88
CA ASN A 39 -1.49 19.40 -1.80
C ASN A 39 -2.50 20.51 -1.50
N SER A 40 -3.76 20.15 -1.29
CA SER A 40 -4.84 21.13 -1.05
C SER A 40 -6.02 20.49 -0.34
N MET A 41 -6.95 21.34 0.12
CA MET A 41 -8.28 20.88 0.53
C MET A 41 -9.00 20.22 -0.66
N ILE A 42 -9.69 19.10 -0.39
CA ILE A 42 -10.53 18.39 -1.35
C ILE A 42 -11.96 18.34 -0.78
N SER A 43 -12.80 19.29 -1.18
CA SER A 43 -14.16 19.47 -0.63
C SER A 43 -15.21 18.65 -1.36
N LEU A 44 -15.11 17.32 -1.29
CA LEU A 44 -16.13 16.42 -1.80
C LEU A 44 -17.23 16.25 -0.76
N GLY A 45 -18.44 16.71 -1.07
CA GLY A 45 -19.62 16.51 -0.23
C GLY A 45 -19.85 15.01 0.04
N SER A 46 -20.27 14.66 1.26
CA SER A 46 -20.49 13.28 1.73
C SER A 46 -19.22 12.41 1.94
N CYS A 47 -18.06 12.76 1.39
CA CYS A 47 -16.84 11.94 1.50
C CYS A 47 -16.06 12.10 2.81
N THR A 48 -16.34 13.14 3.61
CA THR A 48 -15.69 13.39 4.91
C THR A 48 -14.15 13.35 4.82
N MET A 49 -13.57 14.08 3.86
CA MET A 49 -12.13 14.15 3.65
C MET A 49 -11.44 14.96 4.77
N LYS A 50 -11.11 14.28 5.87
CA LYS A 50 -10.50 14.82 7.10
C LYS A 50 -9.02 14.44 7.22
N LEU A 51 -8.38 14.94 8.28
CA LEU A 51 -7.00 14.62 8.61
C LEU A 51 -6.81 13.13 8.87
N ASN A 52 -5.93 12.52 8.08
CA ASN A 52 -5.35 11.20 8.33
C ASN A 52 -4.01 11.39 9.05
N ALA A 53 -4.03 11.53 10.38
CA ALA A 53 -2.84 11.88 11.15
C ALA A 53 -1.77 10.76 11.12
N ALA A 54 -0.49 11.14 10.97
CA ALA A 54 0.63 10.20 10.93
C ALA A 54 0.68 9.27 12.16
N ALA A 55 0.38 9.81 13.35
CA ALA A 55 0.34 9.05 14.60
C ALA A 55 -0.70 7.90 14.59
N LEU A 56 -1.80 8.06 13.85
CA LEU A 56 -2.82 7.01 13.70
C LEU A 56 -2.44 5.98 12.65
N MET A 57 -1.62 6.35 11.67
CA MET A 57 -1.19 5.46 10.58
C MET A 57 0.03 4.61 10.97
N GLN A 58 0.94 5.14 11.78
CA GLN A 58 2.20 4.48 12.14
C GLN A 58 2.04 3.06 12.75
N PRO A 59 1.04 2.78 13.62
CA PRO A 59 0.88 1.44 14.19
C PRO A 59 0.53 0.35 13.17
N LEU A 60 -0.04 0.72 12.02
CA LEU A 60 -0.52 -0.24 11.02
C LEU A 60 0.63 -1.07 10.41
N SER A 61 1.84 -0.52 10.36
CA SER A 61 3.02 -1.22 9.81
C SER A 61 3.78 -2.05 10.87
N LEU A 62 3.30 -2.10 12.12
CA LEU A 62 3.95 -2.89 13.17
C LEU A 62 3.69 -4.37 12.93
N ALA A 63 4.74 -5.20 13.03
CA ALA A 63 4.64 -6.65 12.78
C ALA A 63 3.55 -7.33 13.61
N GLY A 64 3.35 -6.90 14.87
CA GLY A 64 2.30 -7.44 15.75
C GLY A 64 0.87 -7.15 15.28
N PHE A 65 0.69 -6.16 14.40
CA PHE A 65 -0.59 -5.82 13.78
C PHE A 65 -0.68 -6.38 12.35
N GLN A 66 0.29 -6.07 11.48
CA GLN A 66 0.22 -6.36 10.04
C GLN A 66 0.44 -7.85 9.68
N MET A 67 1.16 -8.62 10.50
CA MET A 67 1.57 -10.00 10.17
C MET A 67 0.69 -11.06 10.84
N MET A 68 -0.46 -10.67 11.42
CA MET A 68 -1.37 -11.63 12.02
C MET A 68 -2.31 -12.22 10.98
N HIS A 69 -2.26 -13.54 10.83
CA HIS A 69 -3.25 -14.26 10.04
C HIS A 69 -4.63 -14.15 10.73
N PRO A 70 -5.72 -13.88 10.00
CA PRO A 70 -7.05 -13.69 10.59
C PRO A 70 -7.58 -14.90 11.37
N PHE A 71 -7.07 -16.11 11.08
CA PHE A 71 -7.42 -17.35 11.77
C PHE A 71 -6.34 -17.83 12.77
N ALA A 72 -5.45 -16.94 13.23
CA ALA A 72 -4.49 -17.28 14.26
C ALA A 72 -5.21 -17.66 15.58
N PRO A 73 -4.70 -18.62 16.36
CA PRO A 73 -5.28 -18.96 17.66
C PRO A 73 -5.41 -17.73 18.57
N ALA A 74 -6.50 -17.63 19.34
CA ALA A 74 -6.85 -16.45 20.13
C ALA A 74 -5.75 -16.00 21.10
N ASP A 75 -4.93 -16.92 21.61
CA ASP A 75 -3.82 -16.60 22.51
C ASP A 75 -2.73 -15.74 21.83
N ARG A 76 -2.59 -15.84 20.49
CA ARG A 76 -1.66 -15.00 19.71
C ARG A 76 -2.19 -13.58 19.52
N GLY A 77 -3.51 -13.37 19.60
CA GLY A 77 -4.20 -12.08 19.45
C GLY A 77 -4.29 -11.25 20.73
N ARG A 78 -3.80 -11.74 21.87
CA ARG A 78 -3.92 -11.08 23.18
C ARG A 78 -3.31 -9.66 23.22
N ARG A 79 -2.40 -9.34 22.28
CA ARG A 79 -1.72 -8.04 22.15
C ARG A 79 -2.39 -7.08 21.15
N LEU A 80 -3.45 -7.52 20.46
CA LEU A 80 -4.27 -6.73 19.53
C LEU A 80 -5.53 -6.16 20.18
N HIS A 81 -5.76 -6.48 21.46
CA HIS A 81 -6.78 -5.90 22.32
C HIS A 81 -6.21 -4.79 23.19
#